data_AF-A0A850HP21-F1
#
_entry.id   AF-A0A850HP21-F1
#
_cell.length_a   1.000
_cell.length_b   1.000
_cell.length_c   1.000
_cell.angle_alpha   90.00
_cell.angle_beta   90.00
_cell.angle_gamma   90.00
#
_symmetry.space_group_name_H-M   'P 1'
#
loop_
_entity.id
_entity.type
_entity.pdbx_description
1 polymer ?
#
loop_
_entity_poly.entity_id
_entity_poly.type
_entity_poly.pdbx_seq_one_letter_code
_entity_poly.pdbx_strand_id
1 'polypeptide(L)'
;MALFDKMKDSISVASQGVSQKAKTATESMKLSNQIKANERMIEKLTHQVGVQCVKNHVNETNTEYAELFSEILRLREENASIQMTLQTLAVGNVCPQCGFSNNQNAKFCISCGNPLNAVQQAAPAGKKCAACGAWCTDDAMFCTECGQRFGVAEPEAPVVRAAQTEPEAPTQPVWTPPVEEMKAPVEEAVSYESVQVEAPANTPAAAQEEATVNVAEEKQEEMPVNDGAQTLAAGKRCPSCGAVVEEDSLFCTECGTRLG
;
A
#
# COMPACT_ATOMS: atom_id res chain seq x y z
N MET A 1 20.99 -62.83 66.22
CA MET A 1 19.94 -61.88 65.74
C MET A 1 20.47 -60.81 64.77
N ALA A 2 21.78 -60.53 64.70
CA ALA A 2 22.39 -59.38 64.00
C ALA A 2 22.30 -59.30 62.46
N LEU A 3 21.43 -60.08 61.79
CA LEU A 3 21.20 -59.99 60.34
C LEU A 3 19.99 -59.12 59.97
N PHE A 4 19.00 -58.99 60.87
CA PHE A 4 17.79 -58.21 60.59
C PHE A 4 18.04 -56.71 60.69
N ASP A 5 18.84 -56.25 61.65
CA ASP A 5 19.16 -54.83 61.83
C ASP A 5 19.91 -54.25 60.61
N LYS A 6 20.87 -54.99 60.05
CA LYS A 6 21.58 -54.57 58.82
C LYS A 6 20.67 -54.49 57.59
N MET A 7 19.57 -55.24 57.53
CA MET A 7 18.54 -55.07 56.49
C MET A 7 17.66 -53.84 56.75
N LYS A 8 17.32 -53.56 58.02
CA LYS A 8 16.57 -52.36 58.41
C LYS A 8 17.32 -51.06 58.09
N ASP A 9 18.61 -51.00 58.37
CA ASP A 9 19.40 -49.78 58.15
C ASP A 9 19.66 -49.51 56.65
N SER A 10 19.94 -50.56 55.88
CA SER A 10 20.14 -50.45 54.43
C SER A 10 18.87 -50.06 53.66
N ILE A 11 17.69 -50.52 54.10
CA ILE A 11 16.40 -50.09 53.51
C ILE A 11 16.14 -48.59 53.78
N SER A 12 16.57 -48.08 54.94
CA SER A 12 16.42 -46.66 55.29
C SER A 12 17.23 -45.76 54.35
N VAL A 13 18.52 -46.07 54.15
CA VAL A 13 19.42 -45.32 53.26
C VAL A 13 18.93 -45.35 51.81
N ALA A 14 18.43 -46.50 51.34
CA ALA A 14 17.83 -46.61 50.00
C ALA A 14 16.57 -45.74 49.84
N SER A 15 15.69 -45.70 50.86
CA SER A 15 14.44 -44.94 50.80
C SER A 15 14.66 -43.42 50.70
N GLN A 16 15.64 -42.88 51.44
CA GLN A 16 15.98 -41.46 51.44
C GLN A 16 16.55 -41.00 50.10
N GLY A 17 17.43 -41.82 49.48
CA GLY A 17 18.03 -41.52 48.17
C GLY A 17 17.02 -41.41 47.03
N VAL A 18 15.86 -42.05 47.11
CA VAL A 18 14.77 -41.91 46.12
C VAL A 18 13.99 -40.61 46.35
N SER A 19 13.63 -40.30 47.60
CA SER A 19 12.87 -39.08 47.93
C SER A 19 13.65 -37.80 47.63
N GLN A 20 14.96 -37.79 47.86
CA GLN A 20 15.83 -36.66 47.53
C GLN A 20 15.84 -36.37 46.02
N LYS A 21 16.03 -37.41 45.19
CA LYS A 21 16.09 -37.28 43.72
C LYS A 21 14.79 -36.74 43.12
N ALA A 22 13.64 -37.14 43.65
CA ALA A 22 12.35 -36.64 43.20
C ALA A 22 12.22 -35.12 43.39
N LYS A 23 12.63 -34.59 44.54
CA LYS A 23 12.61 -33.14 44.82
C LYS A 23 13.52 -32.37 43.87
N THR A 24 14.78 -32.81 43.73
CA THR A 24 15.75 -32.18 42.83
C THR A 24 15.30 -32.19 41.37
N ALA A 25 14.56 -33.21 40.93
CA ALA A 25 13.97 -33.23 39.58
C ALA A 25 12.88 -32.16 39.41
N THR A 26 11.95 -32.00 40.37
CA THR A 26 10.92 -30.95 40.33
C THR A 26 11.51 -29.55 40.41
N GLU A 27 12.53 -29.34 41.25
CA GLU A 27 13.27 -28.08 41.35
C GLU A 27 14.00 -27.74 40.04
N SER A 28 14.66 -28.73 39.42
CA SER A 28 15.30 -28.59 38.11
C SER A 28 14.31 -28.22 37.01
N MET A 29 13.11 -28.82 36.98
CA MET A 29 12.05 -28.45 36.05
C MET A 29 11.53 -27.02 36.29
N LYS A 30 11.34 -26.61 37.55
CA LYS A 30 10.93 -25.23 37.89
C LYS A 30 11.96 -24.21 37.42
N LEU A 31 13.25 -24.44 37.72
CA LEU A 31 14.35 -23.57 37.31
C LEU A 31 14.48 -23.51 35.78
N SER A 32 14.35 -24.65 35.09
CA SER A 32 14.38 -24.72 33.62
C SER A 32 13.24 -23.91 32.97
N ASN A 33 12.04 -23.93 33.56
CA ASN A 33 10.92 -23.13 33.08
C ASN A 33 11.10 -21.64 33.41
N GLN A 34 11.69 -21.30 34.56
CA GLN A 34 12.00 -19.92 34.94
C GLN A 34 13.10 -19.31 34.04
N ILE A 35 14.10 -20.09 33.63
CA ILE A 35 15.11 -19.69 32.63
C ILE A 35 14.42 -19.34 31.32
N LYS A 36 13.57 -20.23 30.77
CA LYS A 36 12.80 -19.98 29.54
C LYS A 36 11.88 -18.76 29.62
N ALA A 37 11.30 -18.49 30.79
CA ALA A 37 10.49 -17.29 31.01
C ALA A 37 11.36 -16.01 31.01
N ASN A 38 12.52 -16.05 31.65
CA ASN A 38 13.47 -14.95 31.69
C ASN A 38 14.08 -14.67 30.30
N GLU A 39 14.45 -15.70 29.53
CA GLU A 39 14.98 -15.59 28.16
C GLU A 39 13.99 -14.84 27.24
N ARG A 40 12.71 -15.24 27.25
CA ARG A 40 11.63 -14.54 26.53
C ARG A 40 11.43 -13.10 27.00
N MET A 41 11.65 -12.80 28.28
CA MET A 41 11.56 -11.44 28.80
C MET A 41 12.76 -10.59 28.39
N ILE A 42 13.96 -11.16 28.36
CA ILE A 42 15.19 -10.52 27.85
C ILE A 42 15.04 -10.19 26.36
N GLU A 43 14.47 -11.09 25.56
CA GLU A 43 14.16 -10.85 24.15
C GLU A 43 13.18 -9.66 23.98
N LYS A 44 12.03 -9.68 24.69
CA LYS A 44 11.05 -8.58 24.68
C LYS A 44 11.68 -7.24 25.08
N LEU A 45 12.51 -7.22 26.12
CA LEU A 45 13.18 -6.01 26.62
C LEU A 45 14.27 -5.51 25.65
N THR A 46 15.05 -6.42 25.07
CA THR A 46 16.07 -6.08 24.04
C THR A 46 15.41 -5.44 22.81
N HIS A 47 14.27 -5.97 22.36
CA HIS A 47 13.47 -5.36 21.29
C HIS A 47 12.95 -3.96 21.69
N GLN A 48 12.44 -3.79 22.91
CA GLN A 48 12.00 -2.47 23.41
C GLN A 48 13.14 -1.45 23.45
N VAL A 49 14.36 -1.86 23.87
CA VAL A 49 15.56 -1.03 23.82
C VAL A 49 15.91 -0.65 22.38
N GLY A 50 15.86 -1.59 21.43
CA GLY A 50 16.07 -1.32 20.00
C GLY A 50 15.07 -0.30 19.44
N VAL A 51 13.77 -0.49 19.71
CA VAL A 51 12.70 0.46 19.30
C VAL A 51 12.93 1.84 19.90
N GLN A 52 13.27 1.93 21.19
CA GLN A 52 13.48 3.20 21.87
C GLN A 52 14.81 3.88 21.45
N CYS A 53 15.81 3.10 21.08
CA CYS A 53 17.05 3.58 20.47
C CYS A 53 16.77 4.24 19.11
N VAL A 54 16.15 3.50 18.18
CA VAL A 54 15.75 4.00 16.86
C VAL A 54 14.77 5.18 16.95
N LYS A 55 13.91 5.24 17.97
CA LYS A 55 13.00 6.36 18.17
C LYS A 55 13.71 7.68 18.52
N ASN A 56 14.82 7.62 19.24
CA ASN A 56 15.55 8.81 19.73
C ASN A 56 16.77 9.15 18.87
N HIS A 57 17.53 8.15 18.42
CA HIS A 57 18.91 8.27 17.97
C HIS A 57 19.13 7.94 16.47
N VAL A 58 18.09 7.55 15.72
CA VAL A 58 18.20 7.17 14.29
C VAL A 58 18.81 8.24 13.37
N ASN A 59 18.75 9.51 13.79
CA ASN A 59 19.30 10.65 13.04
C ASN A 59 20.72 11.06 13.53
N GLU A 60 21.32 10.34 14.49
CA GLU A 60 22.63 10.67 15.03
C GLU A 60 23.76 10.16 14.13
N THR A 61 24.60 11.08 13.68
CA THR A 61 25.79 10.77 12.88
C THR A 61 26.95 10.36 13.78
N ASN A 62 27.78 9.42 13.30
CA ASN A 62 28.90 8.82 14.04
C ASN A 62 28.49 7.84 15.17
N THR A 63 27.39 7.10 14.99
CA THR A 63 27.05 5.93 15.83
C THR A 63 27.54 4.62 15.18
N GLU A 64 27.79 3.59 15.97
CA GLU A 64 28.12 2.24 15.46
C GLU A 64 26.94 1.55 14.73
N TYR A 65 25.74 2.11 14.86
CA TYR A 65 24.52 1.62 14.22
C TYR A 65 24.17 2.38 12.92
N ALA A 66 25.06 3.25 12.41
CA ALA A 66 24.78 4.14 11.29
C ALA A 66 24.27 3.44 10.02
N GLU A 67 24.76 2.24 9.71
CA GLU A 67 24.28 1.43 8.57
C GLU A 67 22.83 0.96 8.78
N LEU A 68 22.53 0.40 9.97
CA LEU A 68 21.19 -0.05 10.34
C LEU A 68 20.19 1.11 10.39
N PHE A 69 20.61 2.28 10.90
CA PHE A 69 19.79 3.49 10.93
C PHE A 69 19.52 4.01 9.52
N SER A 70 20.52 3.99 8.63
CA SER A 70 20.36 4.38 7.22
C SER A 70 19.35 3.48 6.49
N GLU A 71 19.43 2.16 6.68
CA GLU A 71 18.48 1.22 6.08
C GLU A 71 17.06 1.37 6.67
N ILE A 72 16.93 1.63 7.97
CA ILE A 72 15.63 1.94 8.60
C ILE A 72 15.02 3.22 8.01
N LEU A 73 15.81 4.24 7.71
CA LEU A 73 15.33 5.47 7.07
C LEU A 73 14.93 5.21 5.61
N ARG A 74 15.75 4.47 4.84
CA ARG A 74 15.45 4.05 3.46
C ARG A 74 14.13 3.28 3.38
N LEU A 75 13.94 2.29 4.26
CA LEU A 75 12.70 1.50 4.34
C LEU A 75 11.49 2.34 4.75
N ARG A 76 11.66 3.38 5.58
CA ARG A 76 10.56 4.30 5.95
C ARG A 76 10.13 5.16 4.77
N GLU A 77 11.07 5.66 3.97
CA GLU A 77 10.77 6.43 2.75
C GLU A 77 10.11 5.55 1.68
N GLU A 78 10.63 4.34 1.46
CA GLU A 78 10.02 3.33 0.59
C GLU A 78 8.56 3.03 1.01
N ASN A 79 8.32 2.73 2.29
CA ASN A 79 6.97 2.51 2.82
C ASN A 79 6.05 3.73 2.65
N ALA A 80 6.56 4.96 2.80
CA ALA A 80 5.77 6.17 2.57
C ALA A 80 5.36 6.31 1.08
N SER A 81 6.27 6.00 0.15
CA SER A 81 5.96 5.99 -1.30
C SER A 81 4.93 4.92 -1.68
N ILE A 82 5.01 3.73 -1.06
CA ILE A 82 4.05 2.64 -1.24
C ILE A 82 2.69 3.04 -0.66
N GLN A 83 2.65 3.67 0.52
CA GLN A 83 1.41 4.19 1.11
C GLN A 83 0.75 5.26 0.24
N MET A 84 1.52 6.20 -0.34
CA MET A 84 0.98 7.20 -1.28
C MET A 84 0.45 6.55 -2.57
N THR A 85 1.13 5.52 -3.07
CA THR A 85 0.68 4.74 -4.24
C THR A 85 -0.63 4.00 -3.93
N LEU A 86 -0.70 3.34 -2.77
CA LEU A 86 -1.93 2.68 -2.29
C LEU A 86 -3.07 3.67 -2.05
N GLN A 87 -2.80 4.85 -1.47
CA GLN A 87 -3.81 5.89 -1.30
C GLN A 87 -4.35 6.37 -2.65
N THR A 88 -3.45 6.60 -3.63
CA THR A 88 -3.84 6.99 -4.99
C THR A 88 -4.74 5.91 -5.62
N LEU A 89 -4.35 4.64 -5.55
CA LEU A 89 -5.17 3.51 -6.05
C LEU A 89 -6.48 3.32 -5.27
N ALA A 90 -6.51 3.66 -3.98
CA ALA A 90 -7.68 3.56 -3.10
C ALA A 90 -8.69 4.71 -3.30
N VAL A 91 -8.32 5.82 -3.95
CA VAL A 91 -9.27 6.77 -4.56
C VAL A 91 -9.83 6.14 -5.85
N GLY A 92 -10.42 4.94 -5.71
CA GLY A 92 -11.14 4.27 -6.79
C GLY A 92 -12.31 5.11 -7.26
N ASN A 93 -12.67 4.98 -8.55
CA ASN A 93 -13.82 5.68 -9.08
C ASN A 93 -15.11 4.97 -8.59
N VAL A 94 -15.62 5.40 -7.44
CA VAL A 94 -16.81 4.85 -6.79
C VAL A 94 -18.04 5.22 -7.61
N CYS A 95 -18.78 4.21 -8.08
CA CYS A 95 -19.93 4.43 -8.96
C CYS A 95 -21.05 5.20 -8.23
N PRO A 96 -21.49 6.38 -8.73
CA PRO A 96 -22.56 7.15 -8.09
C PRO A 96 -23.95 6.50 -8.20
N GLN A 97 -24.08 5.40 -8.96
CA GLN A 97 -25.34 4.68 -9.15
C GLN A 97 -25.44 3.36 -8.35
N CYS A 98 -24.32 2.70 -8.02
CA CYS A 98 -24.34 1.44 -7.26
C CYS A 98 -23.32 1.33 -6.11
N GLY A 99 -22.49 2.36 -5.87
CA GLY A 99 -21.48 2.36 -4.80
C GLY A 99 -20.28 1.43 -5.02
N PHE A 100 -20.23 0.66 -6.11
CA PHE A 100 -19.09 -0.21 -6.41
C PHE A 100 -17.83 0.62 -6.71
N SER A 101 -16.70 0.28 -6.08
CA SER A 101 -15.41 0.93 -6.32
C SER A 101 -14.74 0.35 -7.56
N ASN A 102 -14.43 1.21 -8.54
CA ASN A 102 -13.82 0.82 -9.82
C ASN A 102 -12.38 1.37 -9.90
N ASN A 103 -11.58 0.84 -10.83
CA ASN A 103 -10.28 1.44 -11.14
C ASN A 103 -10.43 2.93 -11.52
N GLN A 104 -9.48 3.78 -11.12
CA GLN A 104 -9.48 5.23 -11.39
C GLN A 104 -9.77 5.57 -12.86
N ASN A 105 -9.15 4.82 -13.78
CA ASN A 105 -9.24 5.01 -15.23
C ASN A 105 -10.48 4.35 -15.88
N ALA A 106 -11.36 3.71 -15.10
CA ALA A 106 -12.55 3.06 -15.62
C ALA A 106 -13.56 4.09 -16.15
N LYS A 107 -13.95 3.95 -17.42
CA LYS A 107 -14.96 4.82 -18.05
C LYS A 107 -16.39 4.46 -17.65
N PHE A 108 -16.63 3.18 -17.39
CA PHE A 108 -17.93 2.60 -17.03
C PHE A 108 -17.80 1.66 -15.83
N CYS A 109 -18.88 1.51 -15.05
CA CYS A 109 -18.90 0.67 -13.88
C CYS A 109 -18.92 -0.80 -14.27
N ILE A 110 -17.97 -1.59 -13.75
CA ILE A 110 -17.91 -3.04 -14.01
C ILE A 110 -19.09 -3.79 -13.36
N SER A 111 -19.72 -3.21 -12.33
CA SER A 111 -20.85 -3.80 -11.60
C SER A 111 -22.23 -3.42 -12.16
N CYS A 112 -22.40 -2.26 -12.81
CA CYS A 112 -23.72 -1.80 -13.27
C CYS A 112 -23.75 -1.10 -14.65
N GLY A 113 -22.63 -1.04 -15.37
CA GLY A 113 -22.52 -0.44 -16.71
C GLY A 113 -22.56 1.10 -16.77
N ASN A 114 -23.05 1.79 -15.72
CA ASN A 114 -23.16 3.25 -15.72
C ASN A 114 -21.81 3.97 -15.91
N PRO A 115 -21.75 5.08 -16.66
CA PRO A 115 -20.52 5.87 -16.84
C PRO A 115 -20.05 6.44 -15.49
N LEU A 116 -18.74 6.36 -15.25
CA LEU A 116 -18.14 6.69 -13.95
C LEU A 116 -17.59 8.11 -13.88
N ASN A 117 -16.92 8.55 -14.95
CA ASN A 117 -16.56 9.95 -15.14
C ASN A 117 -17.53 10.59 -16.14
N ALA A 118 -18.81 10.61 -15.76
CA ALA A 118 -19.68 11.71 -16.16
C ALA A 118 -19.20 13.00 -15.49
N VAL A 119 -18.07 13.54 -16.01
CA VAL A 119 -17.78 14.96 -15.88
C VAL A 119 -19.05 15.66 -16.29
N GLN A 120 -19.65 16.42 -15.37
CA GLN A 120 -20.81 17.23 -15.68
C GLN A 120 -20.38 18.16 -16.81
N GLN A 121 -20.86 17.87 -18.04
CA GLN A 121 -20.63 18.73 -19.18
C GLN A 121 -21.11 20.12 -18.76
N ALA A 122 -20.19 21.08 -18.70
CA ALA A 122 -20.49 22.41 -18.22
C ALA A 122 -21.74 22.91 -18.96
N ALA A 123 -22.79 23.24 -18.21
CA ALA A 123 -24.14 23.34 -18.74
C ALA A 123 -24.14 24.20 -20.01
N PRO A 124 -24.66 23.69 -21.15
CA PRO A 124 -24.35 24.24 -22.46
C PRO A 124 -24.70 25.72 -22.53
N ALA A 125 -23.68 26.55 -22.76
CA ALA A 125 -23.82 28.00 -22.92
C ALA A 125 -24.91 28.28 -23.95
N GLY A 126 -25.98 28.90 -23.47
CA GLY A 126 -27.25 28.89 -24.17
C GLY A 126 -28.36 29.58 -23.40
N LYS A 127 -29.28 30.13 -24.19
CA LYS A 127 -30.44 30.90 -23.77
C LYS A 127 -31.71 30.06 -23.87
N LYS A 128 -32.52 30.10 -22.82
CA LYS A 128 -33.83 29.43 -22.82
C LYS A 128 -34.83 30.21 -23.66
N CYS A 129 -35.58 29.51 -24.52
CA CYS A 129 -36.62 30.11 -25.33
C CYS A 129 -37.79 30.62 -24.48
N ALA A 130 -38.13 31.91 -24.60
CA ALA A 130 -39.27 32.49 -23.90
C ALA A 130 -40.63 31.96 -24.38
N ALA A 131 -40.73 31.48 -25.63
CA ALA A 131 -41.98 31.01 -26.23
C ALA A 131 -42.32 29.54 -25.92
N CYS A 132 -41.33 28.63 -25.99
CA CYS A 132 -41.55 27.19 -25.78
C CYS A 132 -40.73 26.57 -24.64
N GLY A 133 -39.82 27.32 -24.01
CA GLY A 133 -38.96 26.81 -22.93
C GLY A 133 -37.79 25.92 -23.36
N ALA A 134 -37.61 25.64 -24.66
CA ALA A 134 -36.46 24.88 -25.17
C ALA A 134 -35.12 25.58 -24.90
N TRP A 135 -34.03 24.83 -24.74
CA TRP A 135 -32.68 25.40 -24.64
C TRP A 135 -32.12 25.63 -26.04
N CYS A 136 -31.56 26.81 -26.31
CA CYS A 136 -30.94 27.15 -27.59
C CYS A 136 -29.53 27.68 -27.35
N THR A 137 -28.62 27.55 -28.31
CA THR A 137 -27.27 28.14 -28.21
C THR A 137 -27.34 29.68 -28.13
N ASP A 138 -26.34 30.31 -27.52
CA ASP A 138 -26.36 31.77 -27.34
C ASP A 138 -26.32 32.54 -28.66
N ASP A 139 -25.71 32.00 -29.71
CA ASP A 139 -25.69 32.57 -31.06
C ASP A 139 -26.98 32.32 -31.88
N ALA A 140 -27.92 31.52 -31.38
CA ALA A 140 -29.12 31.15 -32.14
C ALA A 140 -29.98 32.38 -32.48
N MET A 141 -30.20 32.68 -33.78
CA MET A 141 -31.15 33.72 -34.21
C MET A 141 -32.61 33.28 -34.09
N PHE A 142 -32.87 31.97 -34.13
CA PHE A 142 -34.21 31.38 -34.07
C PHE A 142 -34.21 30.20 -33.10
N CYS A 143 -35.33 29.96 -32.41
CA CYS A 143 -35.53 28.72 -31.68
C CYS A 143 -35.79 27.56 -32.65
N THR A 144 -35.01 26.49 -32.56
CA THR A 144 -35.15 25.29 -33.40
C THR A 144 -36.52 24.61 -33.24
N GLU A 145 -37.05 24.61 -32.02
CA GLU A 145 -38.28 23.89 -31.67
C GLU A 145 -39.58 24.61 -32.03
N CYS A 146 -39.57 25.94 -32.14
CA CYS A 146 -40.79 26.74 -32.36
C CYS A 146 -40.65 27.89 -33.38
N GLY A 147 -39.48 28.07 -34.00
CA GLY A 147 -39.23 29.14 -34.98
C GLY A 147 -39.13 30.56 -34.41
N GLN A 148 -39.40 30.77 -33.12
CA GLN A 148 -39.38 32.10 -32.49
C GLN A 148 -38.04 32.81 -32.69
N ARG A 149 -38.08 34.05 -33.21
CA ARG A 149 -36.91 34.92 -33.36
C ARG A 149 -36.37 35.37 -32.00
N PHE A 150 -35.05 35.26 -31.85
CA PHE A 150 -34.29 35.77 -30.71
C PHE A 150 -33.70 37.14 -31.07
N GLY A 151 -34.38 38.18 -30.60
CA GLY A 151 -34.10 39.57 -30.97
C GLY A 151 -35.31 40.18 -31.67
N VAL A 152 -35.88 41.22 -31.06
CA VAL A 152 -36.91 42.08 -31.67
C VAL A 152 -36.43 43.52 -31.54
N ALA A 153 -35.79 44.00 -32.59
CA ALA A 153 -35.41 45.39 -32.80
C ALA A 153 -35.34 45.63 -34.32
N GLU A 154 -36.47 45.99 -34.90
CA GLU A 154 -36.67 46.17 -36.34
C GLU A 154 -37.77 47.24 -36.54
N PRO A 155 -37.66 48.18 -37.51
CA PRO A 155 -36.46 48.74 -38.12
C PRO A 155 -36.42 50.29 -38.00
N GLU A 156 -35.28 50.91 -38.33
CA GLU A 156 -35.30 52.30 -38.86
C GLU A 156 -34.91 52.29 -40.34
N ALA A 157 -35.65 53.09 -41.13
CA ALA A 157 -35.65 53.06 -42.59
C ALA A 157 -34.60 54.04 -43.19
N PRO A 158 -34.18 53.86 -44.47
CA PRO A 158 -33.02 54.57 -45.00
C PRO A 158 -33.29 56.04 -45.35
N VAL A 159 -32.32 56.90 -45.05
CA VAL A 159 -32.30 58.30 -45.49
C VAL A 159 -31.39 58.45 -46.73
N VAL A 160 -31.83 59.31 -47.66
CA VAL A 160 -31.38 59.41 -49.05
C VAL A 160 -29.95 59.94 -49.29
N ARG A 161 -29.41 59.62 -50.47
CA ARG A 161 -28.10 60.07 -51.00
C ARG A 161 -28.09 61.51 -51.51
N ALA A 162 -26.95 62.17 -51.33
CA ALA A 162 -26.25 62.97 -52.36
C ALA A 162 -24.74 62.66 -52.17
N ALA A 163 -23.92 62.27 -53.16
CA ALA A 163 -23.62 62.89 -54.48
C ALA A 163 -22.94 64.26 -54.27
N GLN A 164 -21.75 64.56 -54.82
CA GLN A 164 -20.92 63.97 -55.90
C GLN A 164 -19.42 63.93 -55.44
N THR A 165 -18.37 63.49 -56.14
CA THR A 165 -18.05 63.23 -57.57
C THR A 165 -17.03 62.08 -57.76
N GLU A 166 -17.25 61.23 -58.77
CA GLU A 166 -16.20 60.53 -59.57
C GLU A 166 -15.76 61.46 -60.74
N PRO A 167 -14.74 61.18 -61.61
CA PRO A 167 -14.14 59.88 -61.98
C PRO A 167 -12.56 59.93 -61.96
N GLU A 168 -11.73 59.10 -62.59
CA GLU A 168 -11.89 57.95 -63.51
C GLU A 168 -10.69 56.97 -63.39
N ALA A 169 -10.77 55.79 -64.01
CA ALA A 169 -9.68 54.78 -64.11
C ALA A 169 -9.19 54.67 -65.59
N PRO A 170 -8.55 53.58 -66.10
CA PRO A 170 -7.77 52.49 -65.49
C PRO A 170 -6.40 52.26 -66.19
N THR A 171 -5.63 51.22 -65.82
CA THR A 171 -5.02 50.22 -66.75
C THR A 171 -4.17 49.15 -66.02
N GLN A 172 -4.02 47.97 -66.65
CA GLN A 172 -2.99 46.94 -66.35
C GLN A 172 -2.09 46.76 -67.61
N PRO A 173 -0.93 46.08 -67.51
CA PRO A 173 -0.93 44.65 -67.86
C PRO A 173 0.04 43.76 -67.04
N VAL A 174 0.08 42.47 -67.39
CA VAL A 174 0.73 41.31 -66.74
C VAL A 174 2.15 41.03 -67.26
N TRP A 175 3.06 40.45 -66.44
CA TRP A 175 3.99 39.33 -66.79
C TRP A 175 4.71 38.74 -65.54
N THR A 176 5.45 37.62 -65.68
CA THR A 176 5.96 36.73 -64.60
C THR A 176 7.36 36.12 -64.92
N PRO A 177 8.04 35.31 -64.04
CA PRO A 177 7.98 35.18 -62.57
C PRO A 177 9.32 35.66 -61.88
N PRO A 178 10.40 34.89 -61.50
CA PRO A 178 10.71 33.44 -61.52
C PRO A 178 10.77 32.72 -60.12
N VAL A 179 11.96 32.54 -59.49
CA VAL A 179 12.26 31.57 -58.38
C VAL A 179 13.20 32.10 -57.28
N GLU A 180 12.97 31.66 -56.03
CA GLU A 180 13.90 31.00 -55.07
C GLU A 180 13.10 30.71 -53.78
N GLU A 181 12.57 29.51 -53.56
CA GLU A 181 13.20 28.35 -52.90
C GLU A 181 13.78 28.60 -51.50
N MET A 182 12.99 28.25 -50.46
CA MET A 182 13.44 27.38 -49.36
C MET A 182 12.22 26.74 -48.66
N LYS A 183 12.44 25.61 -47.96
CA LYS A 183 11.38 24.64 -47.60
C LYS A 183 10.93 24.74 -46.15
N ALA A 184 9.65 24.45 -45.91
CA ALA A 184 9.13 24.08 -44.60
C ALA A 184 9.41 22.59 -44.29
N PRO A 185 9.56 22.19 -43.01
CA PRO A 185 9.37 20.81 -42.58
C PRO A 185 7.87 20.48 -42.51
N VAL A 186 7.50 19.26 -42.88
CA VAL A 186 6.15 18.68 -42.67
C VAL A 186 6.27 17.39 -41.85
N GLU A 187 5.12 16.88 -41.40
CA GLU A 187 4.99 15.97 -40.26
C GLU A 187 5.00 14.47 -40.62
N GLU A 188 5.02 13.65 -39.55
CA GLU A 188 4.32 12.36 -39.42
C GLU A 188 4.91 11.04 -39.98
N ALA A 189 4.15 9.96 -39.72
CA ALA A 189 4.31 8.55 -40.10
C ALA A 189 5.26 7.65 -39.26
N VAL A 190 4.65 6.97 -38.28
CA VAL A 190 5.14 5.77 -37.55
C VAL A 190 5.31 4.56 -38.48
N SER A 191 6.13 3.55 -38.12
CA SER A 191 5.66 2.16 -37.93
C SER A 191 6.77 1.14 -37.56
N TYR A 192 6.34 0.06 -36.87
CA TYR A 192 6.85 -1.34 -36.71
C TYR A 192 8.37 -1.68 -36.80
N GLU A 193 8.95 -2.70 -36.15
CA GLU A 193 8.60 -3.58 -35.00
C GLU A 193 9.83 -4.47 -34.68
N SER A 194 9.74 -5.28 -33.62
CA SER A 194 10.52 -6.50 -33.32
C SER A 194 11.71 -6.36 -32.35
N VAL A 195 12.05 -7.51 -31.76
CA VAL A 195 12.80 -7.67 -30.50
C VAL A 195 13.85 -8.76 -30.71
N GLN A 196 15.07 -8.57 -30.19
CA GLN A 196 15.80 -9.65 -29.52
C GLN A 196 16.93 -9.14 -28.61
N VAL A 197 17.28 -9.99 -27.65
CA VAL A 197 18.32 -9.75 -26.64
C VAL A 197 19.51 -10.63 -26.99
N GLU A 198 20.71 -10.05 -27.12
CA GLU A 198 21.92 -10.84 -27.35
C GLU A 198 22.51 -11.34 -26.03
N ALA A 199 22.85 -12.63 -25.99
CA ALA A 199 23.60 -13.26 -24.92
C ALA A 199 24.96 -13.74 -25.46
N PRO A 200 26.09 -13.46 -24.78
CA PRO A 200 27.37 -14.04 -25.17
C PRO A 200 27.46 -15.49 -24.69
N ALA A 201 27.69 -16.42 -25.62
CA ALA A 201 27.95 -17.82 -25.34
C ALA A 201 29.24 -18.27 -26.05
N ASN A 202 30.04 -19.12 -25.36
CA ASN A 202 31.12 -20.03 -25.82
C ASN A 202 32.36 -19.99 -24.89
N THR A 203 33.04 -21.09 -24.54
CA THR A 203 32.70 -22.54 -24.43
C THR A 203 33.75 -23.20 -23.48
N PRO A 204 33.65 -24.48 -23.07
CA PRO A 204 34.31 -25.01 -21.86
C PRO A 204 35.59 -25.83 -22.11
N ALA A 205 36.28 -26.24 -21.02
CA ALA A 205 36.54 -27.66 -20.71
C ALA A 205 37.39 -27.86 -19.43
N ALA A 206 36.80 -28.43 -18.38
CA ALA A 206 37.46 -29.23 -17.35
C ALA A 206 36.39 -30.06 -16.62
N ALA A 207 36.74 -31.26 -16.15
CA ALA A 207 35.86 -32.11 -15.36
C ALA A 207 36.47 -32.37 -13.98
N GLN A 208 35.65 -32.63 -12.97
CA GLN A 208 35.90 -33.67 -11.97
C GLN A 208 34.69 -33.96 -11.05
N GLU A 209 34.42 -35.26 -10.89
CA GLU A 209 33.97 -35.94 -9.66
C GLU A 209 32.92 -35.28 -8.75
N GLU A 210 31.64 -35.68 -8.90
CA GLU A 210 30.64 -35.59 -7.83
C GLU A 210 30.59 -36.89 -7.03
N ALA A 211 30.67 -36.81 -5.70
CA ALA A 211 30.56 -37.94 -4.78
C ALA A 211 29.24 -37.87 -3.97
N THR A 212 28.66 -39.04 -3.69
CA THR A 212 27.32 -39.21 -3.14
C THR A 212 27.12 -38.66 -1.72
N VAL A 213 25.97 -38.01 -1.47
CA VAL A 213 25.24 -38.11 -0.19
C VAL A 213 23.75 -38.22 -0.47
N ASN A 214 23.11 -39.32 -0.05
CA ASN A 214 21.66 -39.42 0.01
C ASN A 214 21.18 -38.87 1.36
N VAL A 215 20.19 -37.97 1.35
CA VAL A 215 19.49 -37.55 2.58
C VAL A 215 18.17 -38.32 2.68
N ALA A 216 17.91 -38.92 3.84
CA ALA A 216 16.67 -39.65 4.10
C ALA A 216 15.56 -38.69 4.56
N GLU A 217 14.33 -38.96 4.13
CA GLU A 217 13.16 -38.12 4.38
C GLU A 217 12.43 -38.59 5.66
N GLU A 218 12.75 -37.99 6.82
CA GLU A 218 12.04 -38.29 8.07
C GLU A 218 10.73 -37.51 8.19
N LYS A 219 9.63 -38.25 7.98
CA LYS A 219 8.24 -37.82 8.18
C LYS A 219 7.99 -37.37 9.63
N GLN A 220 7.64 -36.09 9.81
CA GLN A 220 7.09 -35.61 11.09
C GLN A 220 5.64 -36.07 11.26
N GLU A 221 5.28 -36.51 12.47
CA GLU A 221 3.89 -36.78 12.87
C GLU A 221 3.48 -35.79 13.96
N GLU A 222 2.30 -35.17 13.79
CA GLU A 222 1.77 -34.19 14.73
C GLU A 222 1.25 -34.84 16.01
N MET A 223 1.37 -34.13 17.14
CA MET A 223 0.70 -34.49 18.41
C MET A 223 -0.22 -33.36 18.88
N PRO A 224 -1.38 -33.70 19.48
CA PRO A 224 -2.50 -32.77 19.62
C PRO A 224 -2.34 -31.76 20.76
N VAL A 225 -2.98 -30.60 20.57
CA VAL A 225 -3.28 -29.64 21.64
C VAL A 225 -4.24 -30.23 22.69
N ASN A 226 -4.10 -29.80 23.94
CA ASN A 226 -4.94 -30.23 25.06
C ASN A 226 -5.50 -29.00 25.80
N ASP A 227 -6.80 -28.75 25.66
CA ASP A 227 -7.52 -27.69 26.37
C ASP A 227 -7.71 -28.03 27.85
N GLY A 228 -6.70 -27.71 28.66
CA GLY A 228 -6.75 -27.77 30.12
C GLY A 228 -7.48 -26.57 30.72
N ALA A 229 -8.65 -26.80 31.32
CA ALA A 229 -9.51 -25.74 31.86
C ALA A 229 -8.81 -24.85 32.93
N GLN A 230 -9.02 -23.53 32.81
CA GLN A 230 -8.42 -22.52 33.68
C GLN A 230 -9.05 -22.50 35.08
N THR A 231 -8.21 -22.52 36.12
CA THR A 231 -8.61 -22.13 37.48
C THR A 231 -8.45 -20.63 37.66
N LEU A 232 -9.48 -19.96 38.21
CA LEU A 232 -9.42 -18.51 38.44
C LEU A 232 -8.53 -18.18 39.65
N ALA A 233 -7.31 -17.73 39.39
CA ALA A 233 -6.51 -16.99 40.35
C ALA A 233 -6.95 -15.51 40.37
N ALA A 234 -7.07 -14.92 41.57
CA ALA A 234 -7.24 -13.48 41.71
C ALA A 234 -5.91 -12.77 41.40
N GLY A 235 -5.94 -11.75 40.55
CA GLY A 235 -4.74 -11.04 40.11
C GLY A 235 -5.04 -9.63 39.60
N LYS A 236 -4.05 -8.75 39.70
CA LYS A 236 -4.12 -7.37 39.23
C LYS A 236 -4.14 -7.31 37.70
N ARG A 237 -4.96 -6.42 37.13
CA ARG A 237 -4.99 -6.22 35.67
C ARG A 237 -3.88 -5.26 35.23
N CYS A 238 -3.20 -5.60 34.16
CA CYS A 238 -2.24 -4.71 33.51
C CYS A 238 -2.95 -3.47 32.92
N PRO A 239 -2.53 -2.24 33.25
CA PRO A 239 -3.18 -1.02 32.75
C PRO A 239 -2.97 -0.77 31.24
N SER A 240 -1.99 -1.44 30.62
CA SER A 240 -1.65 -1.24 29.19
C SER A 240 -2.29 -2.26 28.24
N CYS A 241 -2.67 -3.45 28.73
CA CYS A 241 -3.26 -4.51 27.88
C CYS A 241 -4.46 -5.25 28.50
N GLY A 242 -4.86 -4.94 29.74
CA GLY A 242 -6.00 -5.56 30.41
C GLY A 242 -5.81 -7.00 30.90
N ALA A 243 -4.70 -7.66 30.54
CA ALA A 243 -4.35 -9.01 30.99
C ALA A 243 -4.33 -9.12 32.53
N VAL A 244 -4.76 -10.25 33.06
CA VAL A 244 -4.69 -10.57 34.50
C VAL A 244 -3.28 -11.07 34.81
N VAL A 245 -2.66 -10.55 35.87
CA VAL A 245 -1.29 -10.84 36.28
C VAL A 245 -1.25 -11.06 37.79
N GLU A 246 -0.39 -11.95 38.28
CA GLU A 246 -0.27 -12.25 39.72
C GLU A 246 0.14 -11.00 40.53
N GLU A 247 -0.35 -10.88 41.77
CA GLU A 247 -0.25 -9.64 42.56
C GLU A 247 1.19 -9.18 42.82
N ASP A 248 2.13 -10.12 43.01
CA ASP A 248 3.56 -9.84 43.21
C ASP A 248 4.34 -9.55 41.91
N SER A 249 3.72 -9.65 40.74
CA SER A 249 4.42 -9.46 39.46
C SER A 249 4.84 -8.00 39.24
N LEU A 250 6.15 -7.76 39.09
CA LEU A 250 6.72 -6.43 38.78
C LEU A 250 6.43 -5.96 37.35
N PHE A 251 6.18 -6.88 36.42
CA PHE A 251 5.92 -6.61 35.01
C PHE A 251 4.80 -7.52 34.50
N CYS A 252 4.04 -7.06 33.50
CA CYS A 252 3.05 -7.88 32.81
C CYS A 252 3.72 -8.91 31.90
N THR A 253 3.36 -10.18 32.05
CA THR A 253 3.84 -11.31 31.22
C THR A 253 3.59 -11.09 29.73
N GLU A 254 2.43 -10.52 29.39
CA GLU A 254 1.98 -10.34 28.01
C GLU A 254 2.72 -9.20 27.31
N CYS A 255 2.58 -7.96 27.80
CA CYS A 255 3.08 -6.75 27.12
C CYS A 255 4.39 -6.17 27.71
N GLY A 256 4.91 -6.73 28.81
CA GLY A 256 6.11 -6.23 29.48
C GLY A 256 5.94 -4.93 30.27
N THR A 257 4.74 -4.33 30.30
CA THR A 257 4.48 -3.10 31.07
C THR A 257 4.71 -3.33 32.56
N ARG A 258 5.47 -2.44 33.19
CA ARG A 258 5.75 -2.45 34.63
C ARG A 258 4.48 -2.19 35.46
N LEU A 259 4.31 -2.93 36.57
CA LEU A 259 3.08 -2.98 37.38
C LEU A 259 3.30 -2.47 38.82
N GLY A 260 4.17 -1.47 38.98
CA GLY A 260 4.52 -0.80 40.23
C GLY A 260 5.60 0.26 40.06
#